data_AF-A0A2A3FMU7-F1
#
_entry.id   AF-A0A2A3FMU7-F1
#
_cell.length_a   1.000
_cell.length_b   1.000
_cell.length_c   1.000
_cell.angle_alpha   90.00
_cell.angle_beta   90.00
_cell.angle_gamma   90.00
#
_symmetry.space_group_name_H-M   'P 1'
#
loop_
_entity.id
_entity.type
_entity.pdbx_description
1 polymer ?
#
loop_
_entity_poly.entity_id
_entity_poly.type
_entity_poly.pdbx_seq_one_letter_code
_entity_poly.pdbx_strand_id
1 'polypeptide(L)'
;MTVHHDHHTGDRLVGYVVPRDGARLDPARVRVLVADRLPDYMVPSPITVLDRLPLTASGKVDRRALPAPVFPVPQYRAPVSVAEGVVAGVFADVLDRERVGLDDDFFALGGNSLLATQV
;
A
#
# COMPACT_ATOMS: atom_id res chain seq x y z
N MET A 1 0.09 -1.19 -13.08
CA MET A 1 -0.78 -1.08 -11.91
C MET A 1 -2.02 -1.92 -12.14
N THR A 2 -2.47 -2.66 -11.14
CA THR A 2 -3.69 -3.48 -11.17
C THR A 2 -4.44 -3.31 -9.85
N VAL A 3 -5.77 -3.39 -9.89
CA VAL A 3 -6.58 -3.45 -8.67
C VAL A 3 -6.55 -4.89 -8.16
N HIS A 4 -6.30 -5.05 -6.86
CA HIS A 4 -6.42 -6.31 -6.15
C HIS A 4 -7.68 -6.25 -5.28
N HIS A 5 -8.52 -7.25 -5.41
CA HIS A 5 -9.76 -7.38 -4.64
C HIS A 5 -9.49 -8.26 -3.42
N ASP A 6 -9.59 -7.68 -2.23
CA ASP A 6 -9.54 -8.41 -0.96
C ASP A 6 -10.85 -8.21 -0.20
N HIS A 7 -11.44 -9.31 0.27
CA HIS A 7 -12.77 -9.34 0.86
C HIS A 7 -12.82 -8.76 2.29
N HIS A 8 -11.67 -8.64 2.97
CA HIS A 8 -11.58 -8.05 4.31
C HIS A 8 -11.13 -6.59 4.28
N THR A 9 -10.36 -6.20 3.27
CA THR A 9 -9.65 -4.92 3.26
C THR A 9 -9.98 -4.00 2.08
N GLY A 10 -10.90 -4.43 1.23
CA GLY A 10 -11.39 -3.65 0.08
C GLY A 10 -10.46 -3.69 -1.14
N ASP A 11 -10.83 -2.95 -2.17
CA ASP A 11 -10.07 -2.84 -3.41
C ASP A 11 -8.79 -2.02 -3.18
N ARG A 12 -7.64 -2.58 -3.55
CA ARG A 12 -6.33 -1.93 -3.39
C ARG A 12 -5.55 -1.83 -4.68
N LEU A 13 -4.82 -0.74 -4.84
CA LEU A 13 -3.93 -0.56 -5.98
C LEU A 13 -2.59 -1.26 -5.73
N VAL A 14 -2.19 -2.13 -6.66
CA VAL A 14 -0.93 -2.85 -6.61
C VAL A 14 -0.02 -2.43 -7.77
N GLY A 15 1.24 -2.15 -7.43
CA GLY A 15 2.29 -1.79 -8.37
C GLY A 15 3.15 -3.00 -8.72
N TYR A 16 3.35 -3.27 -10.00
CA TYR A 16 4.39 -4.18 -10.47
C TYR A 16 5.36 -3.40 -11.34
N VAL A 17 6.64 -3.50 -11.02
CA VAL A 17 7.71 -2.72 -11.66
C VAL A 17 8.85 -3.63 -12.05
N VAL A 18 9.48 -3.33 -13.18
CA VAL A 18 10.67 -4.05 -13.67
C VAL A 18 11.80 -3.02 -13.75
N PRO A 19 12.97 -3.28 -13.12
CA PRO A 19 14.10 -2.38 -13.22
C PRO A 19 14.63 -2.35 -14.66
N ARG A 20 15.03 -1.18 -15.14
CA ARG A 20 15.81 -1.08 -16.38
C ARG A 20 17.26 -1.44 -16.10
N ASP A 21 17.89 -2.13 -17.06
CA ASP A 21 19.33 -2.37 -17.13
C ASP A 21 19.94 -3.04 -15.87
N GLY A 22 19.17 -3.91 -15.20
CA GLY A 22 19.65 -4.62 -14.01
C GLY A 22 19.83 -3.72 -12.77
N ALA A 23 19.30 -2.50 -12.79
CA ALA A 23 19.32 -1.61 -11.65
C ALA A 23 18.60 -2.25 -10.45
N ARG A 24 19.06 -1.91 -9.24
CA ARG A 24 18.29 -2.24 -8.03
C ARG A 24 17.21 -1.18 -7.82
N LEU A 25 15.98 -1.65 -7.63
CA LEU A 25 14.84 -0.80 -7.36
C LEU A 25 14.40 -1.01 -5.91
N ASP A 26 14.29 0.08 -5.15
CA ASP A 26 13.71 0.06 -3.82
C ASP A 26 12.20 0.40 -3.92
N PRO A 27 11.29 -0.54 -3.60
CA PRO A 27 9.85 -0.29 -3.60
C PRO A 27 9.42 0.93 -2.77
N ALA A 28 10.06 1.16 -1.62
CA ALA A 28 9.70 2.28 -0.74
C ALA A 28 10.03 3.61 -1.44
N ARG A 29 11.19 3.70 -2.08
CA ARG A 29 11.58 4.89 -2.83
C ARG A 29 10.67 5.14 -4.04
N VAL A 30 10.25 4.09 -4.73
CA VAL A 30 9.29 4.21 -5.85
C VAL A 30 7.96 4.75 -5.35
N ARG A 31 7.45 4.24 -4.22
CA ARG A 31 6.20 4.72 -3.62
C ARG A 31 6.26 6.21 -3.32
N VAL A 32 7.33 6.69 -2.69
CA VAL A 32 7.54 8.12 -2.40
C VAL A 32 7.52 8.96 -3.68
N LEU A 33 8.25 8.54 -4.71
CA LEU A 33 8.30 9.27 -5.99
C LEU A 33 6.94 9.31 -6.71
N VAL A 34 6.13 8.28 -6.55
CA VAL A 34 4.77 8.22 -7.11
C VAL A 34 3.82 9.12 -6.33
N ALA A 35 3.91 9.14 -5.00
CA ALA A 35 3.11 10.00 -4.12
C ALA A 35 3.38 11.49 -4.38
N ASP A 36 4.60 11.87 -4.75
CA ASP A 36 4.91 13.27 -5.12
C ASP A 36 4.19 13.75 -6.40
N ARG A 37 3.61 12.84 -7.19
CA ARG A 37 3.02 13.17 -8.50
C ARG A 37 1.56 12.77 -8.67
N LEU A 38 1.04 11.93 -7.79
CA LEU A 38 -0.32 11.43 -7.86
C LEU A 38 -1.05 11.72 -6.55
N PRO A 39 -2.38 11.92 -6.60
CA PRO A 39 -3.19 11.91 -5.38
C PRO A 39 -2.99 10.60 -4.60
N ASP A 40 -3.10 10.67 -3.27
CA ASP A 40 -2.81 9.53 -2.37
C ASP A 40 -3.59 8.26 -2.73
N TYR A 41 -4.87 8.39 -3.12
CA TYR A 41 -5.70 7.25 -3.52
C TYR A 41 -5.27 6.55 -4.82
N MET A 42 -4.33 7.13 -5.56
CA MET A 42 -3.72 6.53 -6.76
C MET A 42 -2.35 5.92 -6.50
N VAL A 43 -1.81 6.07 -5.29
CA VAL A 43 -0.48 5.54 -4.93
C VAL A 43 -0.61 4.04 -4.64
N PRO A 44 0.09 3.16 -5.38
CA PRO A 44 -0.01 1.72 -5.19
C PRO A 44 0.65 1.27 -3.89
N SER A 45 -0.01 0.34 -3.20
CA SER A 45 0.48 -0.35 -2.01
C SER A 45 -0.06 -1.80 -1.99
N PRO A 46 0.79 -2.83 -2.16
CA PRO A 46 2.25 -2.79 -2.25
C PRO A 46 2.80 -2.55 -3.67
N ILE A 47 4.12 -2.30 -3.73
CA ILE A 47 4.90 -2.31 -4.98
C ILE A 47 5.80 -3.55 -4.99
N THR A 48 5.61 -4.41 -5.97
CA THR A 48 6.39 -5.64 -6.19
C THR A 48 7.36 -5.46 -7.35
N VAL A 49 8.65 -5.70 -7.10
CA VAL A 49 9.68 -5.70 -8.15
C VAL A 49 9.72 -7.08 -8.79
N LEU A 50 9.66 -7.12 -10.12
CA LEU A 50 9.77 -8.33 -10.92
C LEU A 50 11.00 -8.25 -11.82
N ASP A 51 11.61 -9.40 -12.11
CA ASP A 51 12.69 -9.47 -13.12
C ASP A 51 12.15 -9.18 -14.53
N ARG A 52 10.90 -9.58 -14.79
CA ARG A 52 10.19 -9.35 -16.04
C ARG A 52 8.69 -9.41 -15.84
N LEU A 53 7.94 -8.70 -16.69
CA LEU A 53 6.49 -8.86 -16.74
C LEU A 53 6.12 -10.20 -17.37
N PRO A 54 5.15 -10.94 -16.81
CA PRO A 54 4.55 -12.08 -17.49
C PRO A 54 3.78 -11.59 -18.71
N LEU A 55 4.02 -12.23 -19.86
CA LEU A 55 3.38 -11.90 -21.13
C LEU A 55 2.62 -13.11 -21.67
N THR A 56 1.48 -12.87 -22.31
CA THR A 56 0.75 -13.87 -23.09
C THR A 56 1.53 -14.22 -24.37
N ALA A 57 1.08 -15.26 -25.09
CA ALA A 57 1.61 -15.62 -26.40
C ALA A 57 1.54 -14.47 -27.44
N SER A 58 0.64 -13.50 -27.26
CA SER A 58 0.52 -12.30 -28.10
C SER A 58 1.37 -11.11 -27.64
N GLY A 59 2.19 -11.28 -26.59
CA GLY A 59 3.08 -10.24 -26.07
C GLY A 59 2.40 -9.21 -25.16
N LYS A 60 1.11 -9.38 -24.83
CA LYS A 60 0.41 -8.51 -23.86
C LYS A 60 0.72 -8.96 -22.44
N VAL A 61 0.64 -8.05 -21.48
CA VAL A 61 0.81 -8.41 -20.05
C VAL A 61 -0.28 -9.40 -19.64
N ASP A 62 0.14 -10.56 -19.13
CA ASP A 62 -0.75 -11.55 -18.53
C ASP A 62 -0.98 -11.22 -17.06
N ARG A 63 -2.09 -10.52 -16.79
CA ARG A 63 -2.45 -10.10 -15.43
C ARG A 63 -2.77 -11.28 -14.50
N ARG A 64 -3.17 -12.44 -15.04
CA ARG A 64 -3.53 -13.62 -14.24
C ARG A 64 -2.29 -14.37 -13.76
N ALA A 65 -1.17 -14.20 -14.47
CA ALA A 65 0.13 -14.75 -14.13
C ALA A 65 0.97 -13.80 -13.25
N LEU A 66 0.44 -12.64 -12.86
CA LEU A 66 1.12 -11.78 -11.89
C LEU A 66 1.15 -12.48 -10.53
N PRO A 67 2.30 -12.46 -9.82
CA PRO A 67 2.39 -13.02 -8.47
C PRO A 67 1.36 -12.37 -7.54
N ALA A 68 0.85 -13.12 -6.57
CA ALA A 68 0.02 -12.52 -5.54
C ALA A 68 0.84 -11.46 -4.77
N PRO A 69 0.30 -10.25 -4.55
CA PRO A 69 0.97 -9.23 -3.76
C PRO A 69 1.14 -9.70 -2.32
N VAL A 70 2.34 -9.49 -1.77
CA VAL A 70 2.58 -9.70 -0.34
C VAL A 70 2.27 -8.37 0.35
N PHE A 71 1.19 -8.36 1.11
CA PHE A 71 0.89 -7.23 1.98
C PHE A 71 1.75 -7.37 3.24
N PRO A 72 2.69 -6.45 3.50
CA PRO A 72 3.45 -6.48 4.73
C PRO A 72 2.47 -6.37 5.91
N VAL A 73 2.58 -7.30 6.85
CA VAL A 73 1.91 -7.16 8.15
C VAL A 73 2.59 -5.98 8.85
N PRO A 74 1.86 -4.92 9.22
CA PRO A 74 2.47 -3.80 9.91
C PRO A 74 3.16 -4.29 11.19
N GLN A 75 4.46 -4.06 11.31
CA GLN A 75 5.14 -4.26 12.58
C GLN A 75 4.78 -3.09 13.48
N TYR A 76 4.10 -3.36 14.59
CA TYR A 76 3.70 -2.32 15.53
C TYR A 76 4.91 -1.52 15.99
N ARG A 77 4.95 -0.25 15.61
CA ARG A 77 5.87 0.74 16.16
C ARG A 77 5.07 1.72 17.01
N ALA A 78 5.38 1.76 18.30
CA ALA A 78 4.71 2.67 19.22
C ALA A 78 4.97 4.13 18.82
N PRO A 79 3.97 5.02 18.93
CA PRO A 79 4.17 6.46 18.90
C PRO A 79 5.27 6.88 19.89
N VAL A 80 6.20 7.73 19.45
CA VAL A 80 7.33 8.18 20.28
C VAL A 80 7.13 9.60 20.83
N SER A 81 6.27 10.39 20.18
CA SER A 81 5.89 11.73 20.64
C SER A 81 4.44 11.81 21.12
N VAL A 82 4.14 12.83 21.92
CA VAL A 82 2.77 13.12 22.39
C VAL A 82 1.82 13.34 21.22
N ALA A 83 2.26 14.06 20.18
CA ALA A 83 1.44 14.33 18.99
C ALA A 83 1.10 13.05 18.23
N GLU A 84 2.09 12.17 18.02
CA GLU A 84 1.86 10.87 17.38
C GLU A 84 0.93 9.98 18.21
N GLY A 85 1.02 10.03 19.55
CA GLY A 85 0.13 9.28 20.44
C GLY A 85 -1.32 9.72 20.32
N VAL A 86 -1.56 11.03 20.20
CA VAL A 86 -2.90 11.59 19.97
C VAL A 86 -3.46 11.12 18.62
N VAL A 87 -2.69 11.23 17.54
CA VAL A 87 -3.13 10.81 16.19
C VAL A 87 -3.42 9.30 16.14
N ALA A 88 -2.53 8.48 16.72
CA ALA A 88 -2.73 7.03 16.79
C ALA A 88 -3.97 6.65 17.60
N GLY A 89 -4.28 7.39 18.67
CA GLY A 89 -5.51 7.22 19.44
C GLY A 89 -6.76 7.51 18.61
N VAL A 90 -6.80 8.64 17.90
CA VAL A 90 -7.94 8.98 17.03
C VAL A 90 -8.13 7.93 15.93
N PHE A 91 -7.05 7.44 15.32
CA PHE A 91 -7.14 6.37 14.32
C PHE A 91 -7.68 5.07 14.92
N ALA A 92 -7.26 4.71 16.14
CA ALA A 92 -7.75 3.53 16.84
C ALA A 92 -9.25 3.62 17.11
N ASP A 93 -9.74 4.79 17.55
CA ASP A 93 -11.16 5.05 17.81
C ASP A 93 -12.00 4.97 16.52
N VAL A 94 -11.54 5.60 15.45
CA VAL A 94 -12.26 5.65 14.16
C VAL A 94 -12.28 4.29 13.45
N LEU A 95 -11.25 3.46 13.66
CA LEU A 95 -11.11 2.14 13.05
C LEU A 95 -11.62 0.99 13.94
N ASP A 96 -12.16 1.30 15.13
CA ASP A 96 -12.56 0.34 16.17
C ASP A 96 -11.47 -0.71 16.46
N ARG A 97 -10.24 -0.23 16.72
CA ARG A 97 -9.08 -1.08 17.02
C ARG A 97 -8.52 -0.80 18.40
N GLU A 98 -7.99 -1.84 19.02
CA GLU A 98 -7.32 -1.69 20.32
C GLU A 98 -6.08 -0.78 20.23
N ARG A 99 -5.30 -0.89 19.14
CA ARG A 99 -4.06 -0.11 18.93
C ARG A 99 -3.77 0.12 17.44
N VAL A 100 -3.18 1.28 17.15
CA VAL A 100 -2.64 1.67 15.84
C VAL A 100 -1.17 2.07 16.01
N GLY A 101 -0.30 1.52 15.18
CA GLY A 101 1.12 1.83 15.12
C GLY A 101 1.44 3.06 14.28
N LEU A 102 2.63 3.62 14.48
CA LEU A 102 3.08 4.83 13.81
C LEU A 102 3.24 4.67 12.28
N ASP A 103 3.55 3.47 11.81
CA ASP A 103 3.70 3.15 10.38
C ASP A 103 2.43 2.55 9.78
N ASP A 104 1.34 2.47 10.57
CA ASP A 104 0.09 1.90 10.09
C ASP A 104 -0.60 2.89 9.17
N ASP A 105 -0.88 2.43 7.96
CA ASP A 105 -1.62 3.20 6.98
C ASP A 105 -3.13 3.05 7.25
N PHE A 106 -3.83 4.17 7.43
CA PHE A 106 -5.25 4.22 7.76
C PHE A 106 -6.12 3.41 6.79
N PHE A 107 -5.86 3.54 5.49
CA PHE A 107 -6.56 2.77 4.46
C PHE A 107 -6.11 1.32 4.47
N ALA A 108 -4.83 1.07 4.78
CA ALA A 108 -4.33 -0.29 4.98
C ALA A 108 -5.01 -1.02 6.15
N LEU A 109 -5.52 -0.28 7.14
CA LEU A 109 -6.27 -0.83 8.27
C LEU A 109 -7.79 -0.94 8.02
N GLY A 110 -8.28 -0.66 6.81
CA GLY A 110 -9.71 -0.73 6.49
C GLY A 110 -10.46 0.59 6.69
N GLY A 111 -9.73 1.68 6.95
CA GLY A 111 -10.27 3.02 6.84
C GLY A 111 -10.72 3.33 5.41
N ASN A 112 -11.75 4.15 5.29
CA ASN A 112 -12.27 4.62 4.00
C ASN A 112 -12.51 6.12 4.07
N SER A 113 -12.83 6.74 2.92
CA SER A 113 -12.96 8.18 2.81
C SER A 113 -14.06 8.80 3.69
N LEU A 114 -15.07 8.03 4.11
CA LEU A 114 -16.11 8.49 5.05
C LEU A 114 -15.61 8.50 6.49
N LEU A 115 -14.80 7.50 6.86
CA LEU A 115 -14.17 7.45 8.18
C LEU A 115 -13.08 8.53 8.31
N ALA A 116 -12.37 8.85 7.23
CA ALA A 116 -11.34 9.88 7.23
C ALA A 116 -11.87 11.29 7.55
N THR A 117 -13.15 11.57 7.30
CA THR A 117 -13.79 12.85 7.68
C THR A 117 -14.18 12.95 9.16
N GLN A 118 -14.06 11.86 9.93
CA GLN A 118 -14.36 11.83 11.37
C GLN A 118 -13.12 12.01 12.25
N VAL A 119 -11.93 12.03 11.64
CA VAL A 119 -10.63 12.25 12.29
C VAL A 119 -10.35 13.75 12.41
#